data_AF-A0A526XN43-F1
#
_entry.id   AF-A0A526XN43-F1
#
_cell.length_a   1.000
_cell.length_b   1.000
_cell.length_c   1.000
_cell.angle_alpha   90.00
_cell.angle_beta   90.00
_cell.angle_gamma   90.00
#
_symmetry.space_group_name_H-M   'P 1'
#
loop_
_entity.id
_entity.type
_entity.pdbx_description
1 polymer ?
#
loop_
_entity_poly.entity_id
_entity_poly.type
_entity_poly.pdbx_seq_one_letter_code
_entity_poly.pdbx_strand_id
1 'polypeptide(L)'
;ALASGQLVAAMTWNASATSLKKQGVPVEFMKPREGMLTWSCGFVMLKDAKNVDLAYDFINSRLETDSGKYLIQTYGYGSSNSSA
;
A
#
# COMPACT_ATOMS: atom_id res chain seq x y z
N ALA A 1 -5.78 -4.55 18.71
CA ALA A 1 -5.69 -3.25 19.41
C ALA A 1 -6.71 -2.25 18.87
N LEU A 2 -6.63 -1.82 17.60
CA LEU A 2 -7.69 -0.97 17.02
C LEU A 2 -9.04 -1.70 16.88
N ALA A 3 -9.05 -2.91 16.31
CA ALA A 3 -10.28 -3.71 16.14
C ALA A 3 -11.01 -3.99 17.48
N SER A 4 -10.25 -4.17 18.55
CA SER A 4 -10.76 -4.45 19.90
C SER A 4 -11.13 -3.20 20.69
N GLY A 5 -10.87 -1.99 20.16
CA GLY A 5 -11.10 -0.72 20.87
C GLY A 5 -10.09 -0.41 21.97
N GLN A 6 -9.04 -1.22 22.16
CA GLN A 6 -7.96 -0.93 23.12
C GLN A 6 -7.14 0.32 22.71
N LEU A 7 -7.08 0.62 21.43
CA LEU A 7 -6.56 1.87 20.89
C LEU A 7 -7.66 2.55 20.07
N VAL A 8 -7.78 3.87 20.21
CA VAL A 8 -8.76 4.69 19.46
C VAL A 8 -8.15 5.42 18.26
N ALA A 9 -6.82 5.55 18.24
CA ALA A 9 -6.07 6.17 17.14
C ALA A 9 -4.66 5.55 17.07
N ALA A 10 -4.14 5.39 15.85
CA ALA A 10 -2.77 4.99 15.60
C ALA A 10 -2.33 5.44 14.21
N MET A 11 -1.03 5.64 14.04
CA MET A 11 -0.42 5.74 12.72
C MET A 11 -0.48 4.36 12.06
N THR A 12 -1.16 4.26 10.92
CA THR A 12 -1.41 2.99 10.23
C THR A 12 -1.32 3.16 8.71
N TRP A 13 -1.42 2.04 8.01
CA TRP A 13 -1.40 1.96 6.56
C TRP A 13 -2.81 1.75 5.98
N ASN A 14 -3.01 2.07 4.69
CA ASN A 14 -4.30 1.90 3.99
C ASN A 14 -4.86 0.47 4.08
N ALA A 15 -3.99 -0.55 4.08
CA ALA A 15 -4.40 -1.95 4.24
C ALA A 15 -5.08 -2.22 5.60
N SER A 16 -4.63 -1.53 6.66
CA SER A 16 -5.24 -1.65 7.99
C SER A 16 -6.67 -1.11 7.99
N ALA A 17 -6.87 0.10 7.43
CA ALA A 17 -8.20 0.68 7.29
C ALA A 17 -9.11 -0.18 6.41
N THR A 18 -8.60 -0.65 5.27
CA THR A 18 -9.36 -1.52 4.35
C THR A 18 -9.82 -2.82 5.04
N SER A 19 -8.93 -3.46 5.80
CA SER A 19 -9.25 -4.69 6.54
C SER A 19 -10.27 -4.45 7.66
N LEU A 20 -10.07 -3.39 8.47
CA LEU A 20 -10.96 -3.05 9.58
C LEU A 20 -12.37 -2.66 9.08
N LYS A 21 -12.46 -1.91 7.97
CA LYS A 21 -13.74 -1.60 7.33
C LYS A 21 -14.46 -2.86 6.83
N LYS A 22 -13.73 -3.82 6.24
CA LYS A 22 -14.32 -5.13 5.84
C LYS A 22 -14.85 -5.93 7.04
N GLN A 23 -14.29 -5.72 8.23
CA GLN A 23 -14.76 -6.31 9.49
C GLN A 23 -15.91 -5.53 10.14
N GLY A 24 -16.39 -4.43 9.53
CA GLY A 24 -17.45 -3.59 10.08
C GLY A 24 -17.01 -2.68 11.22
N VAL A 25 -15.71 -2.54 11.47
CA VAL A 25 -15.19 -1.64 12.51
C VAL A 25 -15.27 -0.19 11.99
N PRO A 26 -15.88 0.75 12.74
CA PRO A 26 -16.06 2.14 12.30
C PRO A 26 -14.74 2.92 12.43
N VAL A 27 -13.86 2.77 11.45
CA VAL A 27 -12.55 3.46 11.39
C VAL A 27 -12.46 4.40 10.21
N GLU A 28 -11.76 5.53 10.39
CA GLU A 28 -11.49 6.51 9.34
C GLU A 28 -10.07 7.08 9.47
N PHE A 29 -9.52 7.56 8.35
CA PHE A 29 -8.27 8.33 8.38
C PHE A 29 -8.55 9.77 8.79
N MET A 30 -7.80 10.26 9.77
CA MET A 30 -7.85 11.66 10.16
C MET A 30 -7.16 12.57 9.12
N LYS A 31 -7.62 13.82 9.02
CA LYS A 31 -6.96 14.88 8.25
C LYS A 31 -6.24 15.83 9.23
N PRO A 32 -4.96 15.58 9.59
CA PRO A 32 -4.23 16.43 10.52
C PRO A 32 -3.96 17.82 9.90
N ARG A 33 -3.94 18.87 10.73
CA ARG A 33 -3.71 20.26 10.28
C ARG A 33 -2.28 20.48 9.78
N GLU A 34 -1.34 19.67 10.25
CA GLU A 34 0.07 19.66 9.87
C GLU A 34 0.31 19.00 8.49
N GLY A 35 -0.71 18.36 7.91
CA GLY A 35 -0.62 17.61 6.67
C GLY A 35 -0.48 16.10 6.87
N MET A 36 -0.96 15.32 5.90
CA MET A 36 -0.89 13.86 5.95
C MET A 36 0.50 13.37 5.56
N LEU A 37 1.03 12.43 6.34
CA LEU A 37 2.22 11.70 5.96
C LEU A 37 1.89 10.69 4.86
N THR A 38 2.75 10.60 3.85
CA THR A 38 2.62 9.64 2.76
C THR A 38 3.97 9.01 2.43
N TRP A 39 3.94 7.88 1.72
CA TRP A 39 5.13 7.16 1.27
C TRP A 39 5.04 6.88 -0.22
N SER A 40 6.16 7.07 -0.92
CA SER A 40 6.36 6.59 -2.27
C SER A 40 7.36 5.42 -2.21
N CYS A 41 6.84 4.20 -2.32
CA CYS A 41 7.65 2.99 -2.28
C CYS A 41 8.04 2.58 -3.70
N GLY A 42 9.25 2.04 -3.85
CA GLY A 42 9.76 1.53 -5.12
C GLY A 42 10.74 0.38 -4.92
N PHE A 43 11.15 -0.22 -6.02
CA PHE A 43 12.19 -1.26 -6.02
C PHE A 43 13.55 -0.65 -6.29
N VAL A 44 14.58 -1.25 -5.70
CA VAL A 44 15.98 -0.94 -5.96
C VAL A 44 16.69 -2.23 -6.35
N MET A 45 17.43 -2.20 -7.45
CA MET A 45 18.30 -3.30 -7.85
C MET A 45 19.65 -3.17 -7.14
N LEU A 46 20.07 -4.23 -6.47
CA LEU A 46 21.37 -4.26 -5.79
C LEU A 46 22.51 -4.30 -6.83
N LYS A 47 23.64 -3.66 -6.51
CA LYS A 47 24.80 -3.53 -7.41
C LYS A 47 25.28 -4.87 -7.98
N ASP A 48 25.31 -5.91 -7.17
CA ASP A 48 25.86 -7.22 -7.53
C ASP A 48 24.76 -8.27 -7.83
N ALA A 49 23.56 -7.81 -8.21
CA ALA A 49 22.45 -8.67 -8.59
C ALA A 49 22.87 -9.67 -9.69
N LYS A 50 22.63 -10.96 -9.45
CA LYS A 50 23.10 -12.04 -10.34
C LYS A 50 22.15 -12.32 -11.51
N ASN A 51 20.85 -12.11 -11.30
CA ASN A 51 19.80 -12.39 -12.28
C ASN A 51 19.05 -11.08 -12.60
N VAL A 52 19.72 -10.21 -13.36
CA VAL A 52 19.24 -8.85 -13.66
C VAL A 52 17.99 -8.87 -14.54
N ASP A 53 17.96 -9.78 -15.51
CA ASP A 53 16.81 -10.07 -16.37
C ASP A 53 15.56 -10.44 -15.56
N LEU A 54 15.67 -11.42 -14.66
CA LEU A 54 14.55 -11.84 -13.81
C LEU A 54 14.11 -10.72 -12.84
N ALA A 55 15.05 -9.88 -12.39
CA ALA A 55 14.71 -8.73 -11.57
C ALA A 55 13.89 -7.69 -12.36
N TYR A 56 14.23 -7.46 -13.64
CA TYR A 56 13.43 -6.61 -14.51
C TYR A 56 12.07 -7.23 -14.82
N ASP A 57 11.98 -8.52 -15.08
CA ASP A 57 10.70 -9.21 -15.30
C ASP A 57 9.78 -9.05 -14.08
N PHE A 58 10.33 -9.20 -12.87
CA PHE A 58 9.57 -8.98 -11.64
C PHE A 58 9.09 -7.54 -11.50
N ILE A 59 9.97 -6.55 -11.70
CA ILE A 59 9.60 -5.13 -11.62
C ILE A 59 8.53 -4.77 -12.65
N ASN A 60 8.68 -5.22 -13.90
CA ASN A 60 7.72 -5.01 -14.97
C ASN A 60 6.37 -5.63 -14.62
N SER A 61 6.35 -6.89 -14.17
CA SER A 61 5.11 -7.57 -13.76
C SER A 61 4.37 -6.82 -12.65
N ARG A 62 5.11 -6.12 -11.78
CA ARG A 62 4.52 -5.34 -10.69
C ARG A 62 3.93 -4.02 -11.13
N LEU A 63 4.46 -3.44 -12.21
CA LEU A 63 4.01 -2.20 -12.84
C LEU A 63 2.84 -2.41 -13.82
N GLU A 64 2.55 -3.66 -14.19
CA GLU A 64 1.37 -3.99 -15.00
C GLU A 64 0.06 -3.47 -14.38
N THR A 65 -0.87 -3.10 -15.25
CA THR A 65 -2.16 -2.51 -14.85
C THR A 65 -2.92 -3.38 -13.86
N ASP A 66 -2.99 -4.69 -14.12
CA ASP A 66 -3.76 -5.61 -13.26
C ASP A 66 -3.14 -5.78 -11.87
N SER A 67 -1.81 -5.74 -11.78
CA SER A 67 -1.07 -5.70 -10.51
C SER A 67 -1.39 -4.43 -9.70
N GLY A 68 -1.55 -3.30 -10.38
CA GLY A 68 -1.97 -2.03 -9.80
C GLY A 68 -3.43 -2.06 -9.33
N LYS A 69 -4.36 -2.53 -10.17
CA LYS A 69 -5.78 -2.69 -9.84
C LYS A 69 -5.98 -3.53 -8.59
N TYR A 70 -5.30 -4.69 -8.53
CA TYR A 70 -5.39 -5.58 -7.38
C TYR A 70 -4.90 -4.89 -6.09
N LEU A 71 -3.82 -4.11 -6.20
CA LEU A 71 -3.25 -3.37 -5.07
C LEU A 71 -4.24 -2.33 -4.51
N ILE A 72 -4.87 -1.56 -5.40
CA ILE A 72 -5.87 -0.55 -5.07
C ILE A 72 -7.10 -1.20 -4.42
N GLN A 73 -7.67 -2.21 -5.07
CA GLN A 73 -8.94 -2.81 -4.61
C GLN A 73 -8.79 -3.65 -3.35
N THR A 74 -7.66 -4.33 -3.18
CA THR A 74 -7.47 -5.26 -2.06
C THR A 74 -6.96 -4.58 -0.81
N TYR A 75 -5.98 -3.68 -0.98
CA TYR A 75 -5.22 -3.07 0.12
C TYR A 75 -5.46 -1.56 0.25
N GLY A 76 -6.10 -0.92 -0.72
CA GLY A 76 -6.33 0.52 -0.72
C GLY A 76 -5.06 1.34 -0.97
N TYR A 77 -3.97 0.73 -1.46
CA TYR A 77 -2.76 1.46 -1.82
C TYR A 77 -2.83 1.97 -3.26
N GLY A 78 -2.21 3.13 -3.53
CA GLY A 78 -2.12 3.68 -4.88
C GLY A 78 -1.16 2.89 -5.78
N SER A 79 -1.21 3.20 -7.07
CA SER A 79 -0.30 2.69 -8.10
C SER A 79 0.51 3.84 -8.70
N SER A 80 1.75 3.58 -9.10
CA SER A 80 2.56 4.51 -9.89
C SER A 80 2.23 4.47 -11.38
N ASN A 81 1.53 3.42 -11.84
CA ASN A 81 1.01 3.34 -13.20
C ASN A 81 -0.39 3.99 -13.24
N SER A 82 -0.54 5.05 -14.04
CA SER A 82 -1.79 5.81 -14.18
C SER A 82 -2.91 5.05 -14.88
N SER A 83 -2.61 3.93 -15.53
CA SER A 83 -3.58 3.04 -16.17
C SER A 83 -4.11 1.95 -15.24
N ALA A 84 -3.68 1.95 -13.97
CA ALA A 84 -4.14 1.03 -12.92
C ALA A 84 -5.49 1.44 -12.32
#